data_AF-A0A378F4P2-F1
#
_entry.id   AF-A0A378F4P2-F1
#
_cell.length_a   1.000
_cell.length_b   1.000
_cell.length_c   1.000
_cell.angle_alpha   90.00
_cell.angle_beta   90.00
_cell.angle_gamma   90.00
#
_symmetry.space_group_name_H-M   'P 1'
#
loop_
_entity.id
_entity.type
_entity.pdbx_description
1 polymer ?
#
loop_
_entity_poly.entity_id
_entity_poly.type
_entity_poly.pdbx_seq_one_letter_code
_entity_poly.pdbx_strand_id
1 'polypeptide(L)'
;MGLAGLIKADLIEWMSVMTYQSASGAGAKQVRELIAQSAYISQHLSADELTSSGSVLPLVNKVSELINSAGMPVENFGVPLMGSIIP
;
A
#
# COMPACT_ATOMS: atom_id res chain seq x y z
N MET A 1 3.54 21.04 15.09
CA MET A 1 3.46 19.56 15.02
C MET A 1 3.55 18.97 16.42
N GLY A 2 2.95 17.79 16.64
CA GLY A 2 2.52 17.29 17.96
C GLY A 2 3.58 17.16 19.06
N LEU A 3 4.88 17.12 18.71
CA LEU A 3 5.98 16.94 19.66
C LEU A 3 6.79 18.22 19.93
N ALA A 4 6.45 19.34 19.27
CA ALA A 4 7.25 20.56 19.32
C ALA A 4 7.42 21.13 20.74
N GLY A 5 6.41 20.99 21.61
CA GLY A 5 6.49 21.44 23.00
C GLY A 5 7.47 20.63 23.85
N LEU A 6 7.49 19.31 23.68
CA LEU A 6 8.41 18.41 24.39
C LEU A 6 9.87 18.64 23.95
N ILE A 7 10.09 18.89 22.66
CA ILE A 7 11.39 19.29 22.11
C ILE A 7 11.83 20.64 22.71
N LYS A 8 10.94 21.64 22.72
CA LYS A 8 11.25 22.98 23.24
C LYS A 8 11.56 22.98 24.73
N ALA A 9 10.95 22.07 25.50
CA ALA A 9 11.14 21.93 26.93
C ALA A 9 12.29 20.98 27.31
N ASP A 10 13.02 20.43 26.34
CA ASP A 10 14.14 19.49 26.55
C ASP A 10 13.75 18.24 27.36
N LEU A 11 12.56 17.70 27.09
CA LEU A 11 11.98 16.56 27.83
C LEU A 11 12.14 15.21 27.13
N ILE A 12 12.80 15.17 25.96
CA ILE A 12 12.95 13.96 25.15
C ILE A 12 14.36 13.43 25.32
N GLU A 13 14.50 12.31 26.04
CA GLU A 13 15.78 11.61 26.17
C GLU A 13 16.14 10.87 24.87
N TRP A 14 15.16 10.16 24.29
CA TRP A 14 15.29 9.45 23.02
C TRP A 14 13.92 9.24 22.38
N MET A 15 13.91 8.86 21.10
CA MET A 15 12.68 8.55 20.36
C MET A 15 12.92 7.39 19.40
N SER A 16 11.96 6.47 19.34
CA SER A 16 11.87 5.45 18.30
C SER A 16 10.64 5.74 17.44
N VAL A 17 10.80 5.70 16.12
CA VAL A 17 9.76 6.10 15.16
C VAL A 17 9.57 5.01 14.13
N MET A 18 8.32 4.58 13.97
CA MET A 18 7.89 3.72 12.87
C MET A 18 6.95 4.53 11.99
N THR A 19 7.25 4.64 10.69
CA THR A 19 6.50 5.50 9.77
C THR A 19 5.62 4.70 8.84
N TYR A 20 4.45 5.24 8.51
CA TYR A 20 3.59 4.76 7.43
C TYR A 20 3.53 5.87 6.37
N GLN A 21 4.52 5.87 5.47
CA GLN A 21 4.68 6.93 4.49
C GLN A 21 3.71 6.74 3.33
N SER A 22 3.11 7.84 2.87
CA SER A 22 2.24 7.82 1.70
C SER A 22 3.04 7.81 0.40
N ALA A 23 2.46 7.23 -0.65
CA ALA A 23 3.01 7.30 -2.02
C ALA A 23 3.24 8.75 -2.50
N SER A 24 2.45 9.71 -2.02
CA SER A 24 2.62 11.13 -2.34
C SER A 24 3.95 11.71 -1.85
N GLY A 25 4.58 11.12 -0.83
CA GLY A 25 5.93 11.49 -0.39
C GLY A 25 7.02 11.13 -1.42
N ALA A 26 6.79 10.10 -2.24
CA ALA A 26 7.71 9.68 -3.30
C ALA A 26 7.50 10.44 -4.63
N GLY A 27 6.30 10.98 -4.86
CA GLY A 27 6.00 11.86 -5.99
C GLY A 27 4.72 11.52 -6.74
N ALA A 28 4.36 12.39 -7.69
CA ALA A 28 3.10 12.25 -8.44
C ALA A 28 3.03 11.00 -9.32
N LYS A 29 4.17 10.51 -9.84
CA LYS A 29 4.22 9.27 -10.62
C LYS A 29 3.89 8.05 -9.76
N GLN A 30 4.43 7.98 -8.55
CA GLN A 30 4.17 6.94 -7.57
C GLN A 30 2.71 6.93 -7.10
N VAL A 31 2.10 8.11 -6.93
CA VAL A 31 0.66 8.20 -6.67
C VAL A 31 -0.15 7.59 -7.82
N ARG A 32 0.18 7.94 -9.06
CA ARG A 32 -0.49 7.36 -10.24
C ARG A 32 -0.28 5.86 -10.33
N GLU A 33 0.92 5.37 -10.03
CA GLU A 33 1.23 3.95 -10.01
C GLU A 33 0.45 3.19 -8.93
N LEU A 34 0.35 3.72 -7.71
CA LEU A 34 -0.46 3.09 -6.66
C LEU A 34 -1.93 2.97 -7.07
N ILE A 35 -2.48 4.02 -7.70
CA ILE A 35 -3.86 3.98 -8.24
C ILE A 35 -3.95 2.95 -9.38
N ALA A 36 -2.94 2.88 -10.26
CA ALA A 36 -2.91 1.91 -11.35
C ALA A 36 -2.82 0.45 -10.85
N GLN A 37 -2.05 0.18 -9.80
CA GLN A 37 -1.99 -1.14 -9.15
C GLN A 37 -3.36 -1.53 -8.57
N SER A 38 -4.03 -0.60 -7.89
CA SER A 38 -5.39 -0.81 -7.37
C SER A 38 -6.40 -1.09 -8.49
N ALA A 39 -6.34 -0.30 -9.57
CA ALA A 39 -7.18 -0.51 -10.75
C ALA A 39 -6.91 -1.86 -11.43
N TYR A 40 -5.64 -2.26 -11.56
CA TYR A 40 -5.24 -3.55 -12.11
C TYR A 40 -5.88 -4.71 -11.36
N ILE A 41 -5.80 -4.72 -10.02
CA ILE A 41 -6.46 -5.76 -9.20
C ILE A 41 -7.97 -5.73 -9.43
N SER A 42 -8.58 -4.55 -9.32
CA SER A 42 -10.05 -4.42 -9.46
C SER A 42 -10.56 -4.87 -10.83
N GLN A 43 -9.80 -4.69 -11.91
CA GLN A 43 -10.19 -5.12 -13.26
C GLN A 43 -10.17 -6.64 -13.46
N HIS A 44 -9.39 -7.35 -12.65
CA HIS A 44 -9.27 -8.81 -12.73
C HIS A 44 -10.18 -9.54 -11.72
N LEU A 45 -10.99 -8.80 -10.96
CA LEU A 45 -11.96 -9.34 -10.02
C LEU A 45 -13.38 -9.10 -10.53
N SER A 46 -14.26 -10.07 -10.29
CA SER A 46 -15.70 -9.93 -10.54
C SER A 46 -16.44 -9.42 -9.29
N ALA A 47 -17.61 -8.81 -9.50
CA ALA A 47 -18.45 -8.33 -8.40
C ALA A 47 -18.93 -9.49 -7.49
N ASP A 48 -19.19 -10.66 -8.08
CA ASP A 48 -19.60 -11.86 -7.34
C ASP A 48 -18.48 -12.36 -6.42
N GLU A 49 -17.22 -12.34 -6.87
CA GLU A 49 -16.06 -12.70 -6.03
C GLU A 49 -15.90 -11.76 -4.83
N LEU A 50 -16.34 -10.50 -4.95
CA LEU A 50 -16.30 -9.51 -3.87
C LEU A 50 -17.50 -9.58 -2.92
N THR A 51 -18.59 -10.25 -3.30
CA THR A 51 -19.86 -10.27 -2.54
C THR A 51 -20.28 -11.67 -2.10
N SER A 52 -19.61 -12.72 -2.58
CA SER A 52 -19.85 -14.11 -2.21
C SER A 52 -19.78 -14.30 -0.69
N SER A 53 -20.78 -14.97 -0.13
CA SER A 53 -20.86 -15.34 1.29
C SER A 53 -20.02 -16.58 1.64
N GLY A 54 -19.37 -17.18 0.65
CA GLY A 54 -18.51 -18.34 0.82
C GLY A 54 -17.16 -18.02 1.47
N SER A 55 -16.23 -18.97 1.37
CA SER A 55 -14.86 -18.76 1.85
C SER A 55 -14.19 -17.61 1.09
N VAL A 56 -13.50 -16.73 1.82
CA VAL A 56 -12.70 -15.63 1.25
C VAL A 56 -11.36 -16.10 0.67
N LEU A 57 -10.95 -17.33 0.96
CA LEU A 57 -9.63 -17.85 0.59
C LEU A 57 -9.37 -17.82 -0.94
N PRO A 58 -10.33 -18.17 -1.83
CA PRO A 58 -10.12 -18.04 -3.27
C PRO A 58 -9.87 -16.59 -3.70
N LEU A 59 -10.58 -15.62 -3.10
CA LEU A 59 -10.38 -14.19 -3.36
C LEU A 59 -8.97 -13.75 -2.94
N VAL A 60 -8.54 -14.14 -1.74
CA VAL A 60 -7.19 -13.81 -1.22
C VAL A 60 -6.10 -14.41 -2.10
N ASN A 61 -6.25 -15.68 -2.53
CA ASN A 61 -5.30 -16.35 -3.41
C ASN A 61 -5.21 -15.63 -4.76
N LYS A 62 -6.35 -15.33 -5.38
CA LYS A 62 -6.40 -14.61 -6.66
C LYS A 62 -5.78 -13.23 -6.57
N VAL A 63 -6.08 -12.45 -5.53
CA VAL A 63 -5.44 -11.14 -5.29
C VAL A 63 -3.93 -11.29 -5.12
N SER A 64 -3.47 -12.30 -4.39
CA SER A 64 -2.04 -12.57 -4.20
C SER A 64 -1.35 -12.94 -5.51
N GLU A 65 -1.99 -13.75 -6.36
CA GLU A 65 -1.49 -14.08 -7.70
C GLU A 65 -1.39 -12.83 -8.59
N LEU A 66 -2.39 -11.95 -8.54
CA LEU A 66 -2.39 -10.69 -9.29
C LEU A 66 -1.28 -9.74 -8.82
N ILE A 67 -1.04 -9.66 -7.51
CA ILE A 67 0.05 -8.84 -6.94
C ILE A 67 1.42 -9.32 -7.44
N ASN A 68 1.61 -10.63 -7.55
CA ASN A 68 2.87 -11.23 -7.98
C ASN A 68 2.96 -11.44 -9.51
N SER A 69 1.96 -11.00 -10.27
CA SER A 69 1.93 -11.21 -11.71
C SER A 69 2.89 -10.27 -12.45
N ALA A 70 3.38 -10.71 -13.60
CA ALA A 70 4.21 -9.87 -14.47
C ALA A 70 3.43 -8.66 -15.08
N GLY A 71 2.10 -8.65 -14.97
CA GLY A 71 1.25 -7.57 -15.47
C GLY A 71 1.07 -6.41 -14.48
N MET A 72 1.52 -6.57 -13.22
CA MET A 72 1.37 -5.54 -12.20
C MET A 72 2.24 -4.31 -12.52
N PRO A 73 1.68 -3.08 -12.58
CA PRO A 73 2.46 -1.88 -12.85
C PRO A 73 3.38 -1.54 -11.66
N VAL A 74 4.69 -1.65 -11.89
CA VAL A 74 5.73 -1.46 -10.86
C VAL A 74 6.91 -0.61 -11.36
N GLU A 75 6.71 0.20 -12.40
CA GLU A 75 7.78 0.96 -13.05
C GLU A 75 8.46 1.96 -12.10
N ASN A 76 7.69 2.61 -11.22
CA ASN A 76 8.15 3.69 -10.34
C ASN A 76 8.54 3.20 -8.95
N PHE A 77 7.89 2.15 -8.43
CA PHE A 77 8.25 1.54 -7.15
C PHE A 77 9.24 0.37 -7.28
N GLY A 78 9.37 -0.25 -8.45
CA GLY A 78 10.15 -1.46 -8.69
C GLY A 78 9.50 -2.75 -8.16
N VAL A 79 8.58 -2.62 -7.19
CA VAL A 79 7.82 -3.71 -6.58
C VAL A 79 6.36 -3.27 -6.33
N PRO A 80 5.41 -4.20 -6.13
CA PRO A 80 4.04 -3.86 -5.77
C PRO A 80 3.99 -3.15 -4.41
N LEU A 81 3.25 -2.05 -4.33
CA LEU A 81 2.91 -1.38 -3.07
C LEU A 81 1.48 -1.74 -2.63
N MET A 82 0.56 -1.90 -3.58
CA MET A 82 -0.81 -2.31 -3.28
C MET A 82 -0.82 -3.72 -2.67
N GLY A 83 -1.38 -3.84 -1.46
CA GLY A 83 -1.39 -5.10 -0.71
C GLY A 83 -0.04 -5.51 -0.13
N SER A 84 0.95 -4.61 -0.11
CA SER A 84 2.31 -4.85 0.36
C SER A 84 2.84 -3.66 1.18
N ILE A 85 4.10 -3.75 1.62
CA ILE A 85 4.88 -2.64 2.19
C ILE A 85 6.29 -2.64 1.60
N ILE A 86 6.89 -1.46 1.50
CA ILE A 86 8.30 -1.30 1.16
C ILE A 86 8.98 -0.75 2.43
N PRO A 87 9.81 -1.55 3.12
CA PRO A 87 10.44 -1.15 4.38
C PRO A 87 11.57 -0.13 4.16
#